data_AF-A0AAW1JDI3-F1
#
_entry.id   AF-A0AAW1JDI3-F1
#
_cell.length_a   1.000
_cell.length_b   1.000
_cell.length_c   1.000
_cell.angle_alpha   90.00
_cell.angle_beta   90.00
_cell.angle_gamma   90.00
#
_symmetry.space_group_name_H-M   'P 1'
#
loop_
_entity.id
_entity.type
_entity.pdbx_description
1 polymer ?
#
loop_
_entity_poly.entity_id
_entity_poly.type
_entity_poly.pdbx_seq_one_letter_code
_entity_poly.pdbx_strand_id
1 'polypeptide(L)'
;MVKDIGGEFLKQLGMALITPHLQERLLVQTLQKPLRSRIAEILSTEVPQKDNVEVNLTKKVRCSFCVRGKDRKTSFACAWCLKAYCLEQRAKLCIDCENQN
;
A
#
# COMPACT_ATOMS: atom_id res chain seq x y z
N MET A 1 23.15 30.51 -26.77
CA MET A 1 22.69 29.34 -25.97
C MET A 1 21.82 28.46 -26.86
N VAL A 2 22.38 27.39 -27.42
CA VAL A 2 21.60 26.40 -28.18
C VAL A 2 21.00 25.46 -27.13
N LYS A 3 19.67 25.45 -26.98
CA LYS A 3 18.99 24.46 -26.14
C LYS A 3 18.97 23.15 -26.91
N ASP A 4 19.45 22.06 -26.31
CA ASP A 4 19.46 20.72 -26.91
C ASP A 4 18.03 20.22 -27.14
N ILE A 5 17.49 20.48 -28.33
CA ILE A 5 16.13 20.09 -28.75
C ILE A 5 15.91 18.58 -28.64
N GLY A 6 16.93 17.77 -28.96
CA GLY A 6 16.85 16.31 -28.90
C GLY A 6 16.71 15.75 -27.49
N GLY A 7 17.37 16.37 -26.50
CA GLY A 7 17.26 15.94 -25.10
C GLY A 7 15.88 16.21 -24.52
N GLU A 8 15.27 17.34 -24.87
CA GLU A 8 13.92 17.70 -24.43
C GLU A 8 12.85 16.82 -25.09
N PHE A 9 12.99 16.55 -26.40
CA PHE A 9 12.08 15.64 -27.12
C PHE A 9 12.05 14.23 -26.51
N LEU A 10 13.22 13.65 -26.22
CA LEU A 10 13.29 12.32 -25.63
C LEU A 10 12.69 12.27 -24.22
N LYS A 11 12.85 13.34 -23.43
CA LYS A 11 12.19 13.45 -22.12
C LYS A 11 10.67 13.48 -22.26
N GLN A 12 10.14 14.30 -23.18
CA GLN A 12 8.71 14.41 -23.41
C GLN A 12 8.11 13.09 -23.92
N LEU A 13 8.77 12.43 -24.86
CA LEU A 13 8.37 11.11 -25.35
C LEU A 13 8.38 10.07 -24.23
N GLY A 14 9.46 10.02 -23.45
CA GLY A 14 9.56 9.11 -22.30
C GLY A 14 8.42 9.33 -21.30
N MET A 15 8.13 10.59 -20.98
CA MET A 15 7.01 10.95 -20.10
C MET A 15 5.65 10.53 -20.68
N ALA A 16 5.41 10.78 -21.97
CA ALA A 16 4.15 10.40 -22.63
C ALA A 16 3.92 8.89 -22.60
N LEU A 17 4.98 8.09 -22.74
CA LEU A 17 4.89 6.63 -22.71
C LEU A 17 4.61 6.08 -21.30
N ILE A 18 5.24 6.63 -20.26
CA ILE A 18 5.10 6.09 -18.90
C ILE A 18 3.88 6.60 -18.14
N THR A 19 3.39 7.81 -18.46
CA THR A 19 2.28 8.47 -17.74
C THR A 19 1.04 7.57 -17.55
N PRO A 20 0.47 6.91 -18.58
CA PRO A 20 -0.73 6.08 -18.39
C PRO A 20 -0.47 4.91 -17.43
N HIS A 21 0.68 4.25 -17.55
CA HIS A 21 1.06 3.16 -16.66
C HIS A 21 1.21 3.62 -15.21
N LEU A 22 1.79 4.81 -14.99
CA LEU A 22 1.95 5.40 -13.66
C LEU A 22 0.60 5.74 -13.01
N GLN A 23 -0.36 6.25 -13.79
CA GLN A 23 -1.72 6.56 -13.32
C GLN A 23 -2.46 5.29 -12.87
N GLU A 24 -2.45 4.24 -13.68
CA GLU A 24 -3.03 2.94 -13.31
C GLU A 24 -2.36 2.37 -12.05
N ARG A 25 -1.04 2.48 -11.95
CA ARG A 25 -0.28 1.97 -10.82
C ARG A 25 -0.62 2.70 -9.50
N LEU A 26 -0.99 3.98 -9.54
CA LEU A 26 -1.44 4.71 -8.35
C LEU A 26 -2.71 4.13 -7.72
N LEU A 27 -3.60 3.56 -8.55
CA LEU A 27 -4.85 2.93 -8.12
C LEU A 27 -4.60 1.60 -7.39
N VAL A 28 -3.45 0.96 -7.60
CA VAL A 28 -3.10 -0.31 -6.97
C VAL A 28 -3.01 -0.17 -5.45
N GLN A 29 -3.86 -0.92 -4.75
CA GLN A 29 -3.98 -0.78 -3.31
C GLN A 29 -2.76 -1.31 -2.53
N THR A 30 -2.04 -2.26 -3.09
CA THR A 30 -0.86 -2.86 -2.46
C THR A 30 0.43 -2.09 -2.76
N LEU A 31 0.37 -1.03 -3.58
CA LEU A 31 1.55 -0.21 -3.89
C LEU A 31 2.10 0.43 -2.61
N GLN A 32 3.39 0.21 -2.39
CA GLN A 32 4.12 0.71 -1.21
C GLN A 32 4.15 2.25 -1.17
N LYS A 33 4.11 2.81 0.04
CA LYS A 33 4.06 4.27 0.26
C LYS A 33 5.18 5.04 -0.45
N PRO A 34 6.48 4.65 -0.34
CA PRO A 34 7.56 5.41 -0.97
C PRO A 34 7.41 5.49 -2.49
N LEU A 35 7.01 4.38 -3.11
CA LEU A 35 6.80 4.32 -4.55
C LEU A 35 5.56 5.13 -4.98
N ARG A 36 4.47 5.06 -4.21
CA ARG A 36 3.28 5.90 -4.47
C ARG A 36 3.64 7.39 -4.42
N SER A 37 4.41 7.82 -3.42
CA SER A 37 4.87 9.22 -3.30
C SER A 37 5.72 9.66 -4.49
N ARG A 38 6.67 8.83 -4.94
CA ARG A 38 7.49 9.15 -6.11
C ARG A 38 6.69 9.23 -7.41
N ILE A 39 5.74 8.33 -7.61
CA ILE A 39 4.89 8.36 -8.80
C ILE A 39 4.01 9.62 -8.80
N ALA A 40 3.45 9.98 -7.65
CA ALA A 40 2.64 11.18 -7.51
C ALA A 40 3.45 12.47 -7.74
N GLU A 41 4.71 12.51 -7.29
CA GLU A 41 5.66 13.59 -7.57
C GLU A 41 5.94 13.72 -9.08
N ILE A 42 6.22 12.60 -9.75
CA ILE A 42 6.44 12.56 -11.21
C ILE A 42 5.21 13.07 -11.98
N LEU A 43 4.01 12.68 -11.55
CA LEU A 43 2.75 13.07 -12.18
C LEU A 43 2.23 14.44 -11.72
N SER A 44 2.86 15.08 -10.73
CA SER A 44 2.38 16.30 -10.08
C SER A 44 0.92 16.19 -9.58
N THR A 45 0.56 15.00 -9.06
CA THR A 45 -0.77 14.72 -8.51
C THR A 45 -0.70 14.57 -7.00
N GLU A 46 -1.79 14.87 -6.30
CA GLU A 46 -1.88 14.56 -4.87
C GLU A 46 -1.91 13.04 -4.64
N VAL A 47 -1.14 12.56 -3.67
CA VAL A 47 -1.23 11.17 -3.23
C VAL A 47 -2.59 11.01 -2.54
N PRO A 48 -3.53 10.18 -3.02
CA PRO A 48 -4.73 9.90 -2.26
C PRO A 48 -4.29 9.34 -0.91
N GLN A 49 -4.56 10.11 0.16
CA GLN A 49 -4.31 9.64 1.52
C GLN A 49 -5.15 8.40 1.72
N LYS A 50 -4.47 7.26 1.87
CA LYS A 50 -5.13 6.11 2.44
C LYS A 50 -5.42 6.43 3.88
N ASP A 51 -6.71 6.46 4.21
CA ASP A 51 -7.18 6.17 5.55
C ASP A 51 -6.61 4.80 5.93
N ASN A 52 -5.45 4.82 6.59
CA ASN A 52 -4.93 3.63 7.22
C ASN A 52 -5.78 3.47 8.48
N VAL A 53 -6.97 2.90 8.32
CA VAL A 53 -7.74 2.39 9.45
C VAL A 53 -7.04 1.12 9.93
N GLU A 54 -5.85 1.29 10.49
CA GLU A 54 -5.24 0.26 11.30
C GLU A 54 -6.02 0.21 12.59
N VAL A 55 -6.95 -0.76 12.69
CA VAL A 55 -7.66 -1.01 13.93
C VAL A 55 -6.70 -1.67 14.90
N ASN A 56 -6.09 -0.83 15.74
CA ASN A 56 -5.24 -1.28 16.82
C ASN A 56 -6.08 -1.48 18.09
N LEU A 57 -5.95 -2.67 18.67
CA LEU A 57 -6.48 -3.01 19.99
C LEU A 57 -5.73 -2.25 21.07
N THR A 58 -6.45 -1.83 22.11
CA THR A 58 -5.90 -1.10 23.27
C THR A 58 -4.84 -1.90 24.03
N LYS A 59 -4.86 -3.23 23.93
CA LYS A 59 -3.89 -4.13 24.57
C LYS A 59 -3.43 -5.19 23.58
N LYS A 60 -2.17 -5.60 23.72
CA LYS A 60 -1.65 -6.74 22.95
C LYS A 60 -2.29 -8.04 23.43
N VAL A 61 -2.93 -8.75 22.52
CA VAL A 61 -3.56 -10.05 22.78
C VAL A 61 -2.97 -11.12 21.86
N ARG A 62 -3.23 -12.40 22.14
CA ARG A 62 -2.75 -13.49 21.30
C ARG A 62 -3.45 -13.46 19.93
N CYS A 63 -2.69 -13.71 18.87
CA CYS A 63 -3.22 -13.93 17.52
C CYS A 63 -4.19 -15.12 17.50
N SER A 64 -5.39 -14.91 16.96
CA SER A 64 -6.45 -15.93 16.89
C SER A 64 -6.13 -17.06 15.90
N PHE A 65 -5.21 -16.82 14.97
CA PHE A 65 -4.88 -17.71 13.86
C PHE A 65 -3.57 -18.48 14.05
N CYS A 66 -2.79 -18.12 15.08
CA CYS A 66 -1.57 -18.83 15.40
C CYS A 66 -1.88 -20.02 16.30
N VAL A 67 -1.22 -21.15 16.04
CA VAL A 67 -1.18 -22.28 16.97
C VAL A 67 -0.72 -21.81 18.36
N ARG A 68 -1.32 -22.38 19.42
CA ARG A 68 -1.12 -21.92 20.81
C ARG A 68 0.37 -21.87 21.20
N GLY A 69 1.19 -22.80 20.71
CA GLY A 69 2.62 -22.88 21.01
C GLY A 69 3.46 -21.69 20.51
N LYS A 70 3.00 -20.93 19.50
CA LYS A 70 3.73 -19.76 19.01
C LYS A 70 3.52 -18.50 19.87
N ASP A 71 2.43 -18.45 20.65
CA ASP A 71 2.01 -17.33 21.51
C ASP A 71 2.23 -15.91 20.95
N ARG A 72 2.03 -15.71 19.63
CA ARG A 72 2.26 -14.39 19.03
C ARG A 72 1.27 -13.37 19.57
N LYS A 73 1.80 -12.35 20.28
CA LYS A 73 1.01 -11.21 20.72
C LYS A 73 0.96 -10.15 19.63
N THR A 74 -0.20 -9.54 19.46
CA THR A 74 -0.47 -8.52 18.45
C THR A 74 -1.40 -7.47 19.02
N SER A 75 -1.21 -6.22 18.63
CA SER A 75 -2.20 -5.15 18.80
C SER A 75 -3.06 -4.99 17.54
N PHE A 76 -2.73 -5.65 16.44
CA PHE A 76 -3.48 -5.52 15.19
C PHE A 76 -4.76 -6.36 15.23
N ALA A 77 -5.86 -5.76 14.77
CA ALA A 77 -7.14 -6.42 14.57
C ALA A 77 -7.63 -6.27 13.13
N CYS A 78 -8.41 -7.24 12.68
CA CYS A 78 -9.05 -7.20 11.37
C CYS A 78 -9.98 -5.99 11.30
N ALA A 79 -9.87 -5.17 10.26
CA ALA A 79 -10.74 -3.99 10.10
C ALA A 79 -12.23 -4.36 10.01
N TRP A 80 -12.56 -5.60 9.61
CA TRP A 80 -13.95 -6.04 9.43
C TRP A 80 -14.51 -6.79 10.65
N CYS A 81 -13.80 -7.81 11.16
CA CYS A 81 -14.31 -8.67 12.24
C CYS A 81 -13.65 -8.42 13.61
N LEU A 82 -12.70 -7.47 13.69
CA LEU A 82 -11.97 -7.10 14.91
C LEU A 82 -11.18 -8.23 15.60
N LYS A 83 -11.09 -9.42 14.98
CA LYS A 83 -10.24 -10.51 15.49
C LYS A 83 -8.77 -10.10 15.44
N ALA A 84 -8.06 -10.37 16.53
CA ALA A 84 -6.63 -10.13 16.63
C ALA A 84 -5.85 -11.12 15.74
N TYR A 85 -4.94 -10.62 14.92
CA TYR A 85 -4.04 -11.45 14.09
C TYR A 85 -2.65 -10.85 13.97
N CYS A 86 -1.64 -11.71 13.76
CA CYS A 86 -0.24 -11.28 13.71
C CYS A 86 0.16 -10.76 12.33
N LEU A 87 1.10 -9.81 12.28
CA LEU A 87 1.64 -9.21 11.06
C LEU A 87 2.40 -10.18 10.13
N GLU A 88 2.66 -11.42 10.56
CA GLU A 88 3.20 -12.45 9.67
C GLU A 88 2.29 -12.72 8.48
N GLN A 89 0.98 -12.54 8.65
CA GLN A 89 -0.01 -12.65 7.59
C GLN A 89 0.03 -11.47 6.60
N ARG A 90 0.85 -10.41 6.86
CA ARG A 90 1.06 -9.19 6.04
C ARG A 90 -0.20 -8.62 5.35
N ALA A 91 -1.39 -8.85 5.90
CA ALA A 91 -2.67 -8.47 5.32
C ALA A 91 -3.38 -7.43 6.21
N LYS A 92 -4.32 -6.68 5.63
CA LYS A 92 -5.21 -5.74 6.36
C LYS A 92 -6.50 -6.40 6.88
N LEU A 93 -6.83 -7.54 6.29
CA LEU A 93 -7.93 -8.40 6.69
C LEU A 93 -7.33 -9.68 7.25
N CYS A 94 -8.04 -10.33 8.17
CA CYS A 94 -7.68 -11.69 8.55
C CYS A 94 -8.05 -12.67 7.43
N ILE A 95 -7.41 -13.84 7.44
CA ILE A 95 -7.64 -14.89 6.44
C ILE A 95 -9.12 -15.30 6.30
N ASP A 96 -9.88 -15.27 7.39
CA ASP A 96 -11.33 -15.55 7.35
C ASP A 96 -12.09 -14.52 6.50
N CYS A 97 -11.79 -13.24 6.69
CA CYS A 97 -12.46 -12.13 6.00
C CYS A 97 -11.95 -11.93 4.57
N GLU A 98 -10.68 -12.25 4.32
CA GLU A 98 -10.10 -12.21 2.98
C GLU A 98 -10.76 -13.24 2.05
N ASN A 99 -11.06 -14.45 2.56
CA ASN A 99 -11.73 -15.50 1.77
C ASN A 99 -13.24 -15.27 1.56
N GLN A 100 -13.80 -14.18 2.09
CA GLN A 100 -15.23 -13.82 1.97
C GLN A 100 -15.47 -12.61 1.06
N ASN A 101 -14.41 -12.06 0.46
CA ASN A 101 -14.41 -10.86 -0.37
C ASN A 101 -13.79 -11.14 -1.74
#